data_AF-A0A9X9X4S6-F1
#
_entry.id   AF-A0A9X9X4S6-F1
#
_cell.length_a   1.000
_cell.length_b   1.000
_cell.length_c   1.000
_cell.angle_alpha   90.00
_cell.angle_beta   90.00
_cell.angle_gamma   90.00
#
_symmetry.space_group_name_H-M   'P 1'
#
loop_
_entity.id
_entity.type
_entity.pdbx_description
1 polymer ?
#
loop_
_entity_poly.entity_id
_entity_poly.type
_entity_poly.pdbx_seq_one_letter_code
_entity_poly.pdbx_strand_id
1 'polypeptide(L)'
;MTRAALTDDSRSPTRAAGGGGRFASAAVRAVLRRRMMEMLGLLVALAGVALLVALGSHDPADPSLNTATDRPVRNLAGPAGAIISDILLQGFGFAGALPGLALLAWAFRLATHRGLGSVAARLGGLVAGLPLAAAALSLLPMPGGLPVEAGPGGAV
;
A
#
# COMPACT_ATOMS: atom_id res chain seq x y z
N MET A 1 70.33 41.91 -33.15
CA MET A 1 70.73 40.96 -34.22
C MET A 1 70.89 39.59 -33.57
N THR A 2 70.48 38.41 -34.05
CA THR A 2 69.57 37.91 -35.09
C THR A 2 69.64 36.36 -34.94
N ARG A 3 68.48 35.67 -34.86
CA ARG A 3 68.15 34.27 -35.26
C ARG A 3 67.23 33.62 -34.22
N ALA A 4 65.96 33.33 -34.54
CA ALA A 4 65.44 32.31 -35.47
C ALA A 4 65.76 30.89 -34.97
N ALA A 5 64.82 30.22 -34.31
CA ALA A 5 63.74 29.41 -34.89
C ALA A 5 64.20 27.97 -35.15
N LEU A 6 63.54 26.99 -34.51
CA LEU A 6 63.39 25.56 -34.87
C LEU A 6 62.50 24.95 -33.77
N THR A 7 61.17 24.95 -33.94
CA THR A 7 60.36 23.83 -34.48
C THR A 7 60.50 22.53 -33.68
N ASP A 8 59.47 22.21 -32.91
CA ASP A 8 58.83 20.88 -32.88
C ASP A 8 57.46 21.08 -32.19
N ASP A 9 56.39 21.32 -32.95
CA ASP A 9 55.43 20.30 -33.37
C ASP A 9 55.26 19.16 -32.34
N SER A 10 54.07 19.07 -31.74
CA SER A 10 53.21 17.91 -31.95
C SER A 10 52.06 17.82 -30.93
N ARG A 11 50.88 17.56 -31.49
CA ARG A 11 49.67 16.94 -30.91
C ARG A 11 48.64 17.83 -30.20
N SER A 12 47.67 18.28 -31.00
CA SER A 12 46.23 18.27 -30.69
C SER A 12 45.72 16.85 -30.31
N PRO A 13 44.47 16.59 -29.86
CA PRO A 13 43.33 17.46 -29.57
C PRO A 13 42.61 17.14 -28.22
N THR A 14 41.62 17.96 -27.88
CA THR A 14 40.41 17.68 -27.05
C THR A 14 40.26 16.30 -26.37
N ARG A 15 40.03 16.31 -25.05
CA ARG A 15 39.14 15.33 -24.39
C ARG A 15 38.29 15.96 -23.28
N ALA A 16 37.45 16.92 -23.66
CA ALA A 16 36.22 17.20 -22.94
C ALA A 16 35.17 16.14 -23.36
N ALA A 17 35.31 14.90 -22.90
CA ALA A 17 34.31 13.85 -23.17
C ALA A 17 34.32 12.84 -22.02
N GLY A 18 33.36 12.96 -21.11
CA GLY A 18 33.18 11.99 -20.02
C GLY A 18 32.02 12.25 -19.05
N GLY A 19 31.36 13.41 -19.10
CA GLY A 19 30.25 13.73 -18.18
C GLY A 19 28.90 13.13 -18.55
N GLY A 20 28.63 12.87 -19.84
CA GLY A 20 27.27 12.61 -20.34
C GLY A 20 26.58 11.34 -19.82
N GLY A 21 27.33 10.24 -19.59
CA GLY A 21 26.75 8.96 -19.20
C GLY A 21 26.27 8.86 -17.75
N ARG A 22 26.88 9.64 -16.84
CA ARG A 22 26.59 9.59 -15.39
C ARG A 22 25.30 10.35 -15.03
N PHE A 23 25.04 11.46 -15.71
CA PHE A 23 23.81 12.24 -15.51
C PHE A 23 22.61 11.61 -16.22
N ALA A 24 22.80 11.05 -17.42
CA ALA A 24 21.75 10.31 -18.12
C ALA A 24 21.27 9.10 -17.29
N SER A 25 22.19 8.32 -16.71
CA SER A 25 21.82 7.17 -15.86
C SER A 25 21.17 7.58 -14.54
N ALA A 26 21.57 8.71 -13.92
CA ALA A 26 20.91 9.24 -12.74
C ALA A 26 19.48 9.73 -13.03
N ALA A 27 19.27 10.42 -14.16
CA ALA A 27 17.96 10.86 -14.62
C ALA A 27 17.04 9.68 -14.94
N VAL A 28 17.54 8.67 -15.67
CA VAL A 28 16.80 7.43 -15.98
C VAL A 28 16.42 6.69 -14.69
N ARG A 29 17.35 6.55 -13.73
CA ARG A 29 17.06 5.94 -12.41
C ARG A 29 16.00 6.73 -11.63
N ALA A 30 16.02 8.06 -11.70
CA ALA A 30 15.03 8.88 -11.02
C ALA A 30 13.62 8.72 -11.61
N VAL A 31 13.52 8.67 -12.95
CA VAL A 31 12.26 8.39 -13.66
C VAL A 31 11.76 6.98 -13.35
N LEU A 32 12.63 5.97 -13.42
CA LEU A 32 12.26 4.59 -13.12
C LEU A 32 11.78 4.46 -11.67
N ARG A 33 12.49 5.04 -10.70
CA ARG A 33 12.08 5.05 -9.30
C ARG A 33 10.72 5.72 -9.13
N ARG A 34 10.48 6.85 -9.80
CA ARG A 34 9.18 7.54 -9.75
C ARG A 34 8.05 6.64 -10.27
N ARG A 35 8.23 5.99 -11.43
CA ARG A 35 7.23 5.08 -12.01
C ARG A 35 6.99 3.85 -11.14
N MET A 36 8.04 3.26 -10.57
CA MET A 36 7.88 2.13 -9.65
C MET A 36 7.09 2.51 -8.40
N MET A 37 7.32 3.70 -7.85
CA MET A 37 6.57 4.19 -6.68
C MET A 37 5.11 4.49 -7.05
N GLU A 38 4.83 5.06 -8.21
CA GLU A 38 3.46 5.26 -8.71
C GLU A 38 2.72 3.91 -8.86
N MET A 39 3.37 2.92 -9.49
CA MET A 39 2.80 1.59 -9.68
C MET A 39 2.57 0.87 -8.35
N LEU A 40 3.53 0.94 -7.43
CA LEU A 40 3.37 0.40 -6.08
C LEU A 40 2.22 1.11 -5.33
N GLY A 41 2.08 2.44 -5.49
CA GLY A 41 0.97 3.20 -4.93
C GLY A 41 -0.39 2.73 -5.45
N LEU A 42 -0.49 2.51 -6.75
CA LEU A 42 -1.70 1.97 -7.38
C LEU A 42 -2.04 0.56 -6.89
N LEU A 43 -1.04 -0.32 -6.78
CA LEU A 43 -1.24 -1.68 -6.26
C LEU A 43 -1.73 -1.65 -4.80
N VAL A 44 -1.12 -0.81 -3.97
CA VAL A 44 -1.54 -0.64 -2.57
C VAL A 44 -2.95 -0.04 -2.49
N ALA A 45 -3.30 0.91 -3.37
CA ALA A 45 -4.65 1.46 -3.45
C ALA A 45 -5.67 0.38 -3.82
N LEU A 46 -5.38 -0.41 -4.85
CA LEU A 46 -6.24 -1.49 -5.32
C LEU A 46 -6.47 -2.54 -4.21
N ALA A 47 -5.42 -2.90 -3.48
CA ALA A 47 -5.53 -3.80 -2.33
C ALA A 47 -6.42 -3.20 -1.21
N GLY A 48 -6.27 -1.91 -0.92
CA GLY A 48 -7.11 -1.21 0.06
C GLY A 48 -8.58 -1.15 -0.36
N VAL A 49 -8.86 -0.83 -1.62
CA VAL A 49 -10.23 -0.83 -2.17
C VAL A 49 -10.81 -2.23 -2.17
N ALA A 50 -10.07 -3.24 -2.64
CA ALA A 50 -10.54 -4.62 -2.68
C ALA A 50 -10.91 -5.12 -1.26
N LEU A 51 -10.12 -4.75 -0.25
CA LEU A 51 -10.42 -5.10 1.14
C LEU A 51 -11.71 -4.41 1.64
N LEU A 52 -11.89 -3.12 1.36
CA LEU A 52 -13.11 -2.41 1.75
C LEU A 52 -14.35 -2.93 1.01
N VAL A 53 -14.20 -3.29 -0.26
CA VAL A 53 -15.25 -3.97 -1.04
C VAL A 53 -15.57 -5.33 -0.40
N ALA A 54 -14.56 -6.11 -0.03
CA ALA A 54 -14.76 -7.39 0.63
C ALA A 54 -15.56 -7.25 1.93
N LEU A 55 -15.27 -6.24 2.75
CA LEU A 55 -16.04 -5.95 3.97
C LEU A 55 -17.46 -5.46 3.66
N GLY A 56 -17.62 -4.56 2.68
CA GLY A 56 -18.91 -3.99 2.32
C GLY A 56 -19.86 -4.99 1.64
N SER A 57 -19.31 -5.99 0.95
CA SER A 57 -20.07 -7.09 0.33
C SER A 57 -20.02 -8.37 1.15
N HIS A 58 -19.76 -8.29 2.45
CA HIS A 58 -19.75 -9.47 3.32
C HIS A 58 -21.14 -10.10 3.39
N ASP A 59 -21.19 -11.42 3.24
CA ASP A 59 -22.40 -12.23 3.43
C ASP A 59 -22.07 -13.35 4.43
N PRO A 60 -22.75 -13.41 5.59
CA PRO A 60 -22.51 -14.46 6.60
C PRO A 60 -22.76 -15.89 6.09
N ALA A 61 -23.53 -16.04 5.00
CA ALA A 61 -23.84 -17.32 4.38
C ALA A 61 -22.84 -17.71 3.27
N ASP A 62 -21.80 -16.91 3.01
CA ASP A 62 -20.73 -17.30 2.09
C ASP A 62 -19.79 -18.35 2.72
N PRO A 63 -19.22 -19.28 1.92
CA PRO A 63 -18.27 -20.24 2.45
C PRO A 63 -17.01 -19.53 2.98
N SER A 64 -16.77 -19.72 4.27
CA SER A 64 -15.66 -19.14 5.02
C SER A 64 -15.03 -20.21 5.93
N LEU A 65 -13.97 -19.87 6.66
CA LEU A 65 -13.36 -20.80 7.62
C LEU A 65 -14.35 -21.24 8.73
N ASN A 66 -15.36 -20.42 9.01
CA ASN A 66 -16.39 -20.69 10.02
C ASN A 66 -17.71 -21.20 9.40
N THR A 67 -17.90 -21.04 8.09
CA THR A 67 -19.11 -21.47 7.36
C THR A 67 -18.77 -22.47 6.28
N ALA A 68 -18.93 -23.77 6.56
CA ALA A 68 -18.80 -24.83 5.55
C ALA A 68 -20.11 -24.98 4.77
N THR A 69 -20.18 -24.39 3.58
CA THR A 69 -21.36 -24.46 2.70
C THR A 69 -20.96 -24.65 1.24
N ASP A 70 -21.77 -25.36 0.45
CA ASP A 70 -21.57 -25.57 -0.99
C ASP A 70 -22.12 -24.42 -1.85
N ARG A 71 -22.46 -23.28 -1.23
CA ARG A 71 -23.07 -22.14 -1.92
C ARG A 71 -22.01 -21.34 -2.71
N PRO A 72 -22.39 -20.76 -3.85
CA PRO A 72 -21.51 -19.87 -4.60
C PRO A 72 -21.20 -18.60 -3.78
N VAL A 73 -19.93 -18.21 -3.74
CA VAL A 73 -19.45 -17.00 -3.04
C VAL A 73 -20.10 -15.75 -3.62
N ARG A 74 -20.73 -14.93 -2.77
CA ARG A 74 -21.36 -13.67 -3.14
C ARG A 74 -20.46 -12.45 -2.92
N ASN A 75 -19.41 -12.58 -2.11
CA ASN A 75 -18.41 -11.53 -1.90
C ASN A 75 -17.78 -11.08 -3.23
N LEU A 76 -17.83 -9.77 -3.49
CA LEU A 76 -17.35 -9.20 -4.76
C LEU A 76 -15.82 -9.27 -4.90
N ALA A 77 -15.08 -9.41 -3.80
CA ALA A 77 -13.65 -9.68 -3.81
C ALA A 77 -13.33 -11.19 -3.94
N GLY A 78 -14.34 -12.03 -4.15
CA GLY A 78 -14.21 -13.47 -4.34
C GLY A 78 -14.01 -14.26 -3.04
N PRO A 79 -13.59 -15.55 -3.14
CA PRO A 79 -13.48 -16.44 -1.99
C PRO A 79 -12.50 -15.96 -0.91
N ALA A 80 -11.37 -15.38 -1.32
CA ALA A 80 -10.41 -14.80 -0.38
C ALA A 80 -10.99 -13.58 0.35
N GLY A 81 -11.78 -12.76 -0.35
CA GLY A 81 -12.51 -11.63 0.24
C GLY A 81 -13.52 -12.08 1.28
N ALA A 82 -14.27 -13.15 1.00
CA ALA A 82 -15.21 -13.75 1.95
C ALA A 82 -14.50 -14.14 3.26
N ILE A 83 -13.41 -14.93 3.18
CA ILE A 83 -12.64 -15.35 4.36
C ILE A 83 -12.05 -14.16 5.14
N ILE A 84 -11.42 -13.21 4.43
CA ILE A 84 -10.78 -12.06 5.10
C ILE A 84 -11.82 -11.16 5.76
N SER A 85 -12.94 -10.90 5.09
CA SER A 85 -14.02 -10.08 5.64
C SER A 85 -14.65 -10.73 6.88
N ASP A 86 -14.81 -12.07 6.86
CA ASP A 86 -15.35 -12.85 7.97
C ASP A 86 -14.45 -12.71 9.21
N ILE A 87 -13.15 -12.98 9.07
CA ILE A 87 -12.18 -12.84 10.17
C ILE A 87 -12.14 -11.41 10.72
N LEU A 88 -12.16 -10.40 9.85
CA LEU A 88 -12.04 -9.00 10.26
C LEU A 88 -13.32 -8.50 10.96
N LEU A 89 -14.49 -8.85 10.45
CA LEU A 89 -15.76 -8.45 11.06
C LEU A 89 -16.02 -9.24 12.34
N GLN A 90 -15.78 -10.55 12.35
CA GLN A 90 -15.91 -11.35 13.57
C GLN A 90 -14.90 -10.95 14.63
N GLY A 91 -13.64 -10.71 14.28
CA GLY A 91 -12.60 -10.38 15.26
C GLY A 91 -12.60 -8.93 15.73
N PHE A 92 -12.91 -7.97 14.83
CA PHE A 92 -12.71 -6.54 15.08
C PHE A 92 -13.92 -5.65 14.77
N GLY A 93 -15.03 -6.21 14.29
CA GLY A 93 -16.23 -5.46 13.94
C GLY A 93 -15.94 -4.34 12.94
N PHE A 94 -16.43 -3.13 13.20
CA PHE A 94 -16.19 -1.96 12.33
C PHE A 94 -14.73 -1.53 12.29
N ALA A 95 -13.92 -1.84 13.30
CA ALA A 95 -12.50 -1.56 13.26
C ALA A 95 -11.78 -2.37 12.17
N GLY A 96 -12.38 -3.47 11.68
CA GLY A 96 -11.89 -4.26 10.56
C GLY A 96 -11.70 -3.47 9.25
N ALA A 97 -12.30 -2.28 9.11
CA ALA A 97 -12.08 -1.39 7.96
C ALA A 97 -10.73 -0.64 8.02
N LEU A 98 -10.10 -0.53 9.20
CA LEU A 98 -8.87 0.23 9.40
C LEU A 98 -7.70 -0.21 8.52
N PRO A 99 -7.42 -1.52 8.30
CA PRO A 99 -6.38 -1.94 7.38
C PRO A 99 -6.63 -1.45 5.95
N GLY A 100 -7.88 -1.49 5.48
CA GLY A 100 -8.26 -0.97 4.16
C GLY A 100 -8.00 0.54 4.04
N LEU A 101 -8.42 1.30 5.05
CA LEU A 101 -8.18 2.75 5.11
C LEU A 101 -6.68 3.10 5.22
N ALA A 102 -5.93 2.32 5.99
CA ALA A 102 -4.48 2.50 6.13
C ALA A 102 -3.75 2.28 4.80
N LEU A 103 -4.13 1.24 4.04
CA LEU A 103 -3.60 0.98 2.70
C LEU A 103 -3.90 2.16 1.76
N LEU A 104 -5.13 2.69 1.75
CA LEU A 104 -5.47 3.87 0.95
C LEU A 104 -4.65 5.11 1.35
N ALA A 105 -4.46 5.34 2.65
CA ALA A 105 -3.63 6.44 3.14
C ALA A 105 -2.15 6.29 2.72
N TRP A 106 -1.62 5.07 2.73
CA TRP A 106 -0.26 4.78 2.30
C TRP A 106 -0.11 4.91 0.77
N ALA A 107 -1.08 4.44 0.00
CA ALA A 107 -1.14 4.63 -1.43
C ALA A 107 -1.13 6.12 -1.80
N PHE A 108 -1.95 6.94 -1.13
CA PHE A 108 -1.98 8.38 -1.32
C PHE A 108 -0.63 9.05 -0.99
N ARG A 109 0.03 8.62 0.09
CA ARG A 109 1.37 9.11 0.44
C ARG A 109 2.42 8.73 -0.60
N LEU A 110 2.29 7.55 -1.18
CA LEU A 110 3.22 7.05 -2.19
C LEU A 110 3.02 7.77 -3.53
N ALA A 111 1.75 8.01 -3.92
CA ALA A 111 1.37 8.80 -5.08
C ALA A 111 1.78 10.28 -4.96
N THR A 112 1.74 10.86 -3.76
CA THR A 112 2.23 12.23 -3.48
C THR A 112 3.75 12.30 -3.31
N HIS A 113 4.49 11.21 -3.56
CA HIS A 113 5.95 11.10 -3.42
C HIS A 113 6.49 11.54 -2.04
N ARG A 114 5.65 11.55 -1.01
CA ARG A 114 6.03 11.91 0.37
C ARG A 114 6.81 10.80 1.08
N GLY A 115 6.98 9.67 0.40
CA GLY A 115 7.58 8.46 0.96
C GLY A 115 6.72 7.83 2.06
N LEU A 116 7.00 6.56 2.28
CA LEU A 116 6.59 5.84 3.48
C LEU A 116 7.83 5.86 4.36
N GLY A 117 7.75 6.44 5.57
CA GLY A 117 8.85 6.43 6.53
C GLY A 117 9.17 4.99 6.98
N SER A 118 9.30 4.75 8.28
CA SER A 118 9.39 3.36 8.76
C SER A 118 8.10 2.60 8.48
N VAL A 119 8.12 1.71 7.48
CA VAL A 119 7.01 0.80 7.15
C VAL A 119 6.74 -0.12 8.34
N ALA A 120 7.80 -0.59 9.01
CA ALA A 120 7.67 -1.41 10.22
C ALA A 120 6.91 -0.68 11.34
N ALA A 121 7.20 0.61 11.58
CA ALA A 121 6.48 1.39 12.59
C ALA A 121 5.01 1.61 12.21
N ARG A 122 4.71 1.75 10.91
CA ARG A 122 3.32 1.87 10.43
C ARG A 122 2.54 0.57 10.57
N LEU A 123 3.16 -0.56 10.22
CA LEU A 123 2.59 -1.88 10.41
C LEU A 123 2.39 -2.18 11.90
N GLY A 124 3.39 -1.91 12.73
CA GLY A 124 3.29 -2.06 14.18
C GLY A 124 2.19 -1.19 14.77
N GLY A 125 2.08 0.07 14.33
CA GLY A 125 1.01 0.96 14.74
C GLY A 125 -0.38 0.51 14.27
N LEU A 126 -0.48 -0.09 13.07
CA LEU A 126 -1.73 -0.66 12.58
C LEU A 126 -2.14 -1.91 13.39
N VAL A 127 -1.19 -2.84 13.62
CA VAL A 127 -1.41 -4.06 14.39
C VAL A 127 -1.78 -3.76 15.83
N ALA A 128 -1.14 -2.77 16.45
CA ALA A 128 -1.47 -2.35 17.81
C ALA A 128 -2.74 -1.48 17.88
N GLY A 129 -2.95 -0.62 16.89
CA GLY A 129 -4.09 0.30 16.84
C GLY A 129 -5.42 -0.38 16.52
N LEU A 130 -5.39 -1.46 15.74
CA LEU A 130 -6.57 -2.23 15.37
C LEU A 130 -7.36 -2.77 16.59
N PRO A 131 -6.77 -3.54 17.52
CA PRO A 131 -7.47 -4.01 18.72
C PRO A 131 -7.86 -2.86 19.66
N LEU A 132 -7.07 -1.78 19.73
CA LEU A 132 -7.41 -0.61 20.54
C LEU A 132 -8.64 0.12 20.00
N ALA A 133 -8.74 0.27 18.68
CA ALA A 133 -9.89 0.87 18.04
C ALA A 133 -11.14 -0.01 18.19
N ALA A 134 -10.98 -1.34 18.04
CA ALA A 134 -12.02 -2.32 18.33
C ALA A 134 -12.55 -2.19 19.78
N ALA A 135 -11.63 -2.15 20.76
CA ALA A 135 -11.97 -1.96 22.16
C ALA A 135 -12.60 -0.59 22.45
N ALA A 136 -12.22 0.47 21.73
CA ALA A 136 -12.86 1.78 21.88
C ALA A 136 -14.30 1.77 21.32
N LEU A 137 -14.52 1.10 20.19
CA LEU A 137 -15.84 0.96 19.58
C LEU A 137 -16.79 0.08 20.41
N SER A 138 -16.28 -0.91 21.14
CA SER A 138 -17.11 -1.75 22.03
C SER A 138 -17.72 -0.97 23.21
N LEU A 139 -17.15 0.18 23.58
CA LEU A 139 -17.67 1.04 24.63
C LEU A 139 -18.84 1.92 24.16
N LEU A 140 -19.14 1.97 22.86
CA LEU A 140 -20.25 2.76 22.33
C LEU A 140 -21.58 2.02 22.54
N PRO A 141 -22.58 2.65 23.19
CA PRO A 141 -23.91 2.07 23.33
C PRO A 141 -24.57 1.95 21.95
N MET A 142 -24.98 0.75 21.57
CA MET A 142 -25.50 0.46 20.24
C MET A 142 -27.03 0.37 20.19
N PRO A 143 -27.68 0.99 19.19
CA PRO A 143 -29.04 0.64 18.81
C PRO A 143 -29.02 -0.76 18.15
N GLY A 144 -29.89 -1.65 18.58
CA GLY A 144 -30.01 -3.00 18.01
C GLY A 144 -30.43 -2.99 16.54
N GLY A 145 -30.01 -4.00 15.77
CA GLY A 145 -30.48 -4.23 14.39
C GLY A 145 -29.44 -4.09 13.27
N LEU A 146 -28.14 -4.05 13.58
CA LEU A 146 -27.12 -4.12 12.53
C LEU A 146 -26.94 -5.56 12.02
N PRO A 147 -26.66 -5.75 10.72
CA PRO A 147 -26.56 -7.07 10.08
C PRO A 147 -25.27 -7.84 10.42
N VAL A 148 -24.51 -7.44 11.44
CA VAL A 148 -23.28 -8.10 11.89
C VAL A 148 -23.53 -8.65 13.30
N GLU A 149 -23.41 -9.97 13.49
CA GLU A 149 -23.60 -10.64 14.79
C GLU A 149 -22.53 -10.24 15.82
N ALA A 150 -21.32 -9.93 15.35
CA ALA A 150 -20.28 -9.38 16.20
C ALA A 150 -20.59 -7.91 16.52
N GLY A 151 -20.60 -7.54 17.80
CA GLY A 151 -20.83 -6.16 18.23
C GLY A 151 -19.85 -5.15 17.60
N PRO A 152 -19.98 -3.84 17.88
CA PRO A 152 -19.24 -2.79 17.17
C PRO A 152 -17.70 -2.92 17.23
N GLY A 153 -17.18 -3.60 18.26
CA GLY A 153 -15.76 -3.93 18.43
C GLY A 153 -15.33 -5.33 18.00
N GLY A 154 -16.25 -6.20 17.58
CA GLY A 154 -15.94 -7.60 17.27
C GLY A 154 -15.61 -8.46 18.50
N ALA A 155 -15.46 -9.75 18.22
CA ALA A 155 -15.27 -10.95 19.06
C ALA A 155 -16.57 -11.72 19.38
N VAL A 156 -17.13 -12.39 18.36
CA VAL A 156 -17.93 -13.64 18.52
C VAL A 156 -17.04 -14.84 18.31
#